data_AF-A0A8T0NIW0-F1
#
_entry.id   AF-A0A8T0NIW0-F1
#
_cell.length_a   1.000
_cell.length_b   1.000
_cell.length_c   1.000
_cell.angle_alpha   90.00
_cell.angle_beta   90.00
_cell.angle_gamma   90.00
#
_symmetry.space_group_name_H-M   'P 1'
#
loop_
_entity.id
_entity.type
_entity.pdbx_description
1 polymer ?
#
loop_
_entity_poly.entity_id
_entity_poly.type
_entity_poly.pdbx_seq_one_letter_code
_entity_poly.pdbx_strand_id
1 'polypeptide(L)'
;MNQYGSWYKIGDGGRSSTLMLPPEYESVSLDWGERYEDLLQVPSHRQAMEKLDSAGLGRDFATKAVRTLSCYRPDVQVQQEGDLIINDPRLALAGLIFMIKESARFNTFRDRFAHVWDSDTGARFFMQELMCCNIYSWAKISRTLLRWKKDGYPTWSPKAEYDYLKNMGIASEKNALDAVGLVYNLNFLF
;
A
#
# COMPACT_ATOMS: atom_id res chain seq x y z
N MET A 1 -3.39 -1.71 16.54
CA MET A 1 -4.14 -1.76 17.81
C MET A 1 -5.61 -1.93 17.49
N ASN A 2 -6.32 -2.81 18.20
CA ASN A 2 -7.78 -2.94 18.08
C ASN A 2 -8.48 -2.19 19.24
N GLN A 3 -9.82 -2.16 19.29
CA GLN A 3 -10.56 -1.46 20.36
C GLN A 3 -10.41 -2.08 21.75
N TYR A 4 -9.88 -3.30 21.83
CA TYR A 4 -9.65 -4.01 23.09
C TYR A 4 -8.24 -3.77 23.65
N GLY A 5 -7.46 -2.90 23.01
CA GLY A 5 -6.10 -2.57 23.42
C GLY A 5 -5.03 -3.56 22.93
N SER A 6 -5.41 -4.58 22.15
CA SER A 6 -4.46 -5.55 21.63
C SER A 6 -3.63 -4.96 20.48
N TRP A 7 -2.32 -5.12 20.58
CA TRP A 7 -1.38 -4.75 19.53
C TRP A 7 -1.04 -5.96 18.67
N TYR A 8 -0.94 -5.73 17.37
CA TYR A 8 -0.64 -6.75 16.40
C TYR A 8 0.53 -6.29 15.54
N LYS A 9 1.43 -7.20 15.23
CA LYS A 9 2.53 -6.99 14.28
C LYS A 9 2.36 -7.90 13.07
N ILE A 10 2.67 -7.35 11.90
CA ILE A 10 2.75 -8.10 10.66
C ILE A 10 4.15 -8.68 10.57
N GLY A 11 4.28 -9.94 10.18
CA GLY A 11 5.57 -10.58 10.00
C GLY A 11 5.46 -11.85 9.14
N ASP A 12 6.57 -12.21 8.51
CA ASP A 12 6.79 -13.55 7.94
C ASP A 12 7.39 -14.42 9.06
N GLY A 13 6.69 -15.48 9.47
CA GLY A 13 7.16 -16.40 10.51
C GLY A 13 8.57 -16.94 10.21
N GLY A 14 9.60 -16.34 10.83
CA GLY A 14 11.00 -16.71 10.68
C GLY A 14 11.93 -15.66 10.07
N ARG A 15 11.43 -14.50 9.59
CA ARG A 15 12.29 -13.38 9.16
C ARG A 15 12.23 -12.25 10.18
N SER A 16 13.39 -11.70 10.52
CA SER A 16 13.49 -10.50 11.35
C SER A 16 12.71 -9.38 10.68
N SER A 17 11.51 -9.10 11.18
CA SER A 17 10.72 -7.97 10.72
C SER A 17 11.44 -6.70 11.18
N THR A 18 11.72 -5.79 10.25
CA THR A 18 12.19 -4.43 10.56
C THR A 18 11.09 -3.57 11.19
N LEU A 19 9.85 -4.05 11.23
CA LEU A 19 8.67 -3.39 11.78
C LEU A 19 8.36 -3.94 13.17
N MET A 20 9.33 -3.87 14.08
CA MET A 20 9.09 -4.27 15.46
C MET A 20 8.40 -3.13 16.22
N LEU A 21 7.20 -3.42 16.71
CA LEU A 21 6.63 -2.62 17.78
C LEU A 21 7.52 -2.76 19.02
N PRO A 22 7.73 -1.69 19.79
CA PRO A 22 8.46 -1.76 21.04
C PRO A 22 7.92 -2.86 21.99
N PRO A 23 8.78 -3.54 22.78
CA PRO A 23 8.37 -4.67 23.60
C PRO A 23 7.22 -4.37 24.58
N GLU A 24 7.12 -3.14 25.07
CA GLU A 24 6.08 -2.67 25.99
C GLU A 24 4.66 -2.77 25.44
N TYR A 25 4.48 -2.92 24.13
CA TYR A 25 3.17 -3.12 23.51
C TYR A 25 2.69 -4.57 23.56
N GLU A 26 3.54 -5.52 23.98
CA GLU A 26 3.24 -6.96 24.05
C GLU A 26 2.54 -7.49 22.78
N SER A 27 3.02 -7.05 21.62
CA SER A 27 2.32 -7.25 20.35
C SER A 27 2.25 -8.72 19.94
N VAL A 28 1.09 -9.14 19.47
CA VAL A 28 0.83 -10.48 18.93
C VAL A 28 1.25 -10.55 17.46
N SER A 29 1.98 -11.60 17.08
CA SER A 29 2.32 -11.85 15.66
C SER A 29 1.08 -12.34 14.91
N LEU A 30 0.81 -11.76 13.75
CA LEU A 30 -0.27 -12.21 12.88
C LEU A 30 0.16 -13.32 11.92
N ASP A 31 1.46 -13.44 11.60
CA ASP A 31 2.00 -14.36 10.59
C ASP A 31 1.28 -14.24 9.23
N TRP A 32 0.93 -13.00 8.87
CA TRP A 32 0.25 -12.69 7.61
C TRP A 32 1.22 -12.37 6.48
N GLY A 33 2.50 -12.15 6.77
CA GLY A 33 3.50 -11.71 5.80
C GLY A 33 3.37 -10.23 5.44
N GLU A 34 4.49 -9.64 4.97
CA GLU A 34 4.62 -8.19 4.75
C GLU A 34 4.33 -7.77 3.30
N ARG A 35 4.37 -8.70 2.33
CA ARG A 35 4.04 -8.42 0.93
C ARG A 35 2.54 -8.56 0.71
N TYR A 36 1.97 -7.82 -0.23
CA TYR A 36 0.53 -7.87 -0.50
C TYR A 36 0.06 -9.28 -0.88
N GLU A 37 0.86 -10.03 -1.62
CA GLU A 37 0.56 -11.42 -2.00
C GLU A 37 0.56 -12.39 -0.81
N ASP A 38 1.45 -12.22 0.17
CA ASP A 38 1.46 -13.05 1.38
C ASP A 38 0.28 -12.67 2.27
N LEU A 39 0.06 -11.37 2.46
CA LEU A 39 -1.02 -10.81 3.26
C LEU A 39 -2.36 -11.32 2.75
N LEU A 40 -2.60 -11.25 1.44
CA LEU A 40 -3.85 -11.67 0.81
C LEU A 40 -3.92 -13.17 0.49
N GLN A 41 -2.87 -13.93 0.78
CA GLN A 41 -2.74 -15.36 0.50
C GLN A 41 -3.00 -15.73 -0.97
N VAL A 42 -2.37 -14.99 -1.88
CA VAL A 42 -2.48 -15.22 -3.32
C VAL A 42 -1.11 -15.53 -3.95
N PRO A 43 -1.06 -16.29 -5.06
CA PRO A 43 0.21 -16.75 -5.63
C PRO A 43 1.12 -15.66 -6.20
N SER A 44 0.60 -14.46 -6.49
CA SER A 44 1.38 -13.41 -7.13
C SER A 44 0.95 -12.00 -6.77
N HIS A 45 1.89 -11.06 -6.88
CA HIS A 45 1.64 -9.63 -6.69
C HIS A 45 0.51 -9.10 -7.60
N ARG A 46 0.45 -9.58 -8.85
CA ARG A 46 -0.61 -9.22 -9.78
C ARG A 46 -2.00 -9.62 -9.25
N GLN A 47 -2.15 -10.86 -8.77
CA GLN A 47 -3.42 -11.32 -8.21
C GLN A 47 -3.79 -10.54 -6.95
N ALA A 48 -2.79 -10.14 -6.15
CA ALA A 48 -3.00 -9.28 -4.99
C ALA A 48 -3.58 -7.92 -5.40
N MET A 49 -3.02 -7.30 -6.44
CA MET A 49 -3.51 -6.03 -6.99
C MET A 49 -4.90 -6.16 -7.63
N GLU A 50 -5.18 -7.25 -8.34
CA GLU A 50 -6.51 -7.56 -8.89
C GLU A 50 -7.57 -7.71 -7.78
N LYS A 51 -7.23 -8.38 -6.68
CA LYS A 51 -8.10 -8.51 -5.50
C LYS A 51 -8.37 -7.16 -4.83
N LEU A 52 -7.36 -6.29 -4.74
CA LEU A 52 -7.50 -4.93 -4.19
C LEU A 52 -8.35 -4.02 -5.08
N ASP A 53 -8.12 -4.00 -6.39
CA ASP A 53 -8.93 -3.19 -7.32
C ASP A 53 -10.39 -3.63 -7.31
N SER A 54 -10.62 -4.94 -7.26
CA SER A 54 -11.98 -5.51 -7.20
C SER A 54 -12.70 -5.21 -5.89
N ALA A 55 -11.99 -4.85 -4.82
CA ALA A 55 -12.57 -4.56 -3.51
C ALA A 55 -13.24 -3.17 -3.42
N GLY A 56 -13.10 -2.33 -4.46
CA GLY A 56 -13.75 -1.01 -4.49
C GLY A 56 -13.23 -0.07 -3.40
N LEU A 57 -11.92 0.17 -3.39
CA LEU A 57 -11.25 0.98 -2.36
C LEU A 57 -11.78 2.42 -2.35
N GLY A 58 -12.47 2.81 -1.27
CA GLY A 58 -13.10 4.12 -1.11
C GLY A 58 -13.57 4.32 0.34
N ARG A 59 -14.40 5.33 0.61
CA ARG A 59 -14.88 5.65 1.98
C ARG A 59 -15.61 4.47 2.63
N ASP A 60 -16.46 3.79 1.88
CA ASP A 60 -17.23 2.65 2.38
C ASP A 60 -16.33 1.46 2.72
N PHE A 61 -15.41 1.11 1.83
CA PHE A 61 -14.39 0.10 2.11
C PHE A 61 -13.58 0.46 3.34
N ALA A 62 -13.06 1.70 3.43
CA ALA A 62 -12.23 2.14 4.56
C ALA A 62 -13.01 2.08 5.88
N THR A 63 -14.27 2.50 5.88
CA THR A 63 -15.15 2.45 7.06
C THR A 63 -15.36 1.01 7.53
N LYS A 64 -15.69 0.10 6.61
CA LYS A 64 -15.88 -1.32 6.92
C LYS A 64 -14.56 -1.97 7.36
N ALA A 65 -13.44 -1.64 6.71
CA ALA A 65 -12.13 -2.15 7.05
C ALA A 65 -11.70 -1.74 8.47
N VAL A 66 -11.88 -0.47 8.84
CA VAL A 66 -11.60 0.01 10.20
C VAL A 66 -12.48 -0.71 11.21
N ARG A 67 -13.77 -0.91 10.93
CA ARG A 67 -14.67 -1.68 11.81
C ARG A 67 -14.21 -3.13 11.96
N THR A 68 -13.91 -3.81 10.85
CA THR A 68 -13.37 -5.18 10.86
C THR A 68 -12.13 -5.29 11.74
N LEU A 69 -11.15 -4.40 11.56
CA LEU A 69 -9.87 -4.46 12.28
C LEU A 69 -9.98 -3.99 13.73
N SER A 70 -10.86 -3.03 14.01
CA SER A 70 -11.16 -2.54 15.37
C SER A 70 -11.77 -3.65 16.22
N CYS A 71 -12.63 -4.48 15.64
CA CYS A 71 -13.27 -5.61 16.31
C CYS A 71 -12.47 -6.92 16.23
N TYR A 72 -11.33 -6.94 15.54
CA TYR A 72 -10.59 -8.16 15.24
C TYR A 72 -10.15 -8.90 16.51
N ARG A 73 -10.54 -10.18 16.58
CA ARG A 73 -10.14 -11.16 17.60
C ARG A 73 -9.89 -12.52 16.92
N PRO A 74 -8.66 -13.05 16.92
CA PRO A 74 -8.33 -14.29 16.21
C PRO A 74 -9.01 -15.53 16.84
N ASP A 75 -9.33 -15.46 18.12
CA ASP A 75 -9.88 -16.52 18.98
C ASP A 75 -11.42 -16.56 19.01
N VAL A 76 -12.08 -15.52 18.49
CA VAL A 76 -13.54 -15.41 18.50
C VAL A 76 -14.06 -15.52 17.09
N GLN A 77 -14.87 -16.55 16.83
CA GLN A 77 -15.73 -16.57 15.64
C GLN A 77 -16.80 -15.49 15.82
N VAL A 78 -16.51 -14.27 15.38
CA VAL A 78 -17.50 -13.20 15.36
C VAL A 78 -18.62 -13.64 14.42
N GLN A 79 -19.83 -13.83 14.96
CA GLN A 79 -21.03 -13.97 14.13
C GLN A 79 -21.17 -12.66 13.35
N GLN A 80 -21.04 -12.77 12.02
CA GLN A 80 -20.98 -11.62 11.12
C GLN A 80 -22.38 -11.01 11.00
N GLU A 81 -22.62 -9.85 11.61
CA GLU A 81 -23.85 -9.09 11.40
C GLU A 81 -23.76 -8.26 10.10
N GLY A 82 -24.28 -8.82 9.01
CA GLY A 82 -24.67 -8.11 7.78
C GLY A 82 -23.55 -7.43 6.97
N ASP A 83 -23.94 -6.52 6.07
CA ASP A 83 -23.09 -5.78 5.12
C ASP A 83 -22.05 -4.82 5.77
N LEU A 84 -21.91 -4.85 7.09
CA LEU A 84 -21.17 -3.88 7.89
C LEU A 84 -19.68 -4.21 8.06
N ILE A 85 -19.27 -5.43 7.72
CA ILE A 85 -17.91 -5.96 7.98
C ILE A 85 -17.34 -6.51 6.67
N ILE A 86 -16.04 -6.26 6.44
CA ILE A 86 -15.28 -7.01 5.44
C ILE A 86 -14.98 -8.38 6.03
N ASN A 87 -15.51 -9.44 5.43
CA ASN A 87 -15.38 -10.82 5.93
C ASN A 87 -13.92 -11.30 6.02
N ASP A 88 -13.02 -10.69 5.26
CA ASP A 88 -11.59 -10.99 5.25
C ASP A 88 -10.78 -9.85 5.93
N PRO A 89 -10.31 -10.02 7.17
CA PRO A 89 -9.50 -9.00 7.86
C PRO A 89 -8.14 -8.76 7.19
N ARG A 90 -7.60 -9.73 6.43
CA ARG A 90 -6.38 -9.52 5.64
C ARG A 90 -6.66 -8.57 4.48
N LEU A 91 -7.81 -8.70 3.82
CA LEU A 91 -8.24 -7.77 2.77
C LEU A 91 -8.47 -6.36 3.33
N ALA A 92 -9.14 -6.25 4.49
CA ALA A 92 -9.33 -4.98 5.18
C ALA A 92 -7.98 -4.28 5.44
N LEU A 93 -7.01 -5.00 6.00
CA LEU A 93 -5.68 -4.48 6.29
C LEU A 93 -4.93 -4.11 5.02
N ALA A 94 -4.92 -4.99 4.01
CA ALA A 94 -4.24 -4.75 2.74
C ALA A 94 -4.77 -3.50 2.03
N GLY A 95 -6.10 -3.33 1.99
CA GLY A 95 -6.72 -2.16 1.38
C GLY A 95 -6.41 -0.86 2.14
N LEU A 96 -6.44 -0.85 3.47
CA LEU A 96 -6.05 0.33 4.24
C LEU A 96 -4.55 0.64 4.08
N ILE A 97 -3.67 -0.37 4.10
CA ILE A 97 -2.25 -0.18 3.81
C ILE A 97 -2.11 0.47 2.43
N PHE A 98 -2.77 -0.05 1.41
CA PHE A 98 -2.71 0.51 0.07
C PHE A 98 -3.16 1.97 0.04
N MET A 99 -4.35 2.26 0.57
CA MET A 99 -4.95 3.59 0.59
C MET A 99 -4.10 4.62 1.33
N ILE A 100 -3.40 4.23 2.40
CA ILE A 100 -2.61 5.15 3.23
C ILE A 100 -1.16 5.22 2.73
N LYS A 101 -0.48 4.06 2.67
CA LYS A 101 0.95 3.96 2.39
C LYS A 101 1.28 4.35 0.96
N GLU A 102 0.51 3.87 -0.01
CA GLU A 102 0.79 4.19 -1.42
C GLU A 102 0.37 5.61 -1.76
N SER A 103 -0.67 6.17 -1.12
CA SER A 103 -1.02 7.60 -1.25
C SER A 103 0.03 8.53 -0.63
N ALA A 104 0.70 8.11 0.45
CA ALA A 104 1.81 8.87 1.00
C ALA A 104 3.02 8.89 0.05
N ARG A 105 3.24 7.80 -0.69
CA ARG A 105 4.34 7.69 -1.66
C ARG A 105 4.03 8.40 -2.98
N PHE A 106 2.81 8.23 -3.49
CA PHE A 106 2.41 8.67 -4.82
C PHE A 106 1.15 9.53 -4.73
N ASN A 107 1.27 10.79 -5.13
CA ASN A 107 0.16 11.73 -5.17
C ASN A 107 -0.93 11.28 -6.16
N THR A 108 -0.58 10.54 -7.21
CA THR A 108 -1.55 9.95 -8.16
C THR A 108 -2.61 9.10 -7.45
N PHE A 109 -2.21 8.30 -6.45
CA PHE A 109 -3.16 7.50 -5.67
C PHE A 109 -3.95 8.37 -4.70
N ARG A 110 -3.27 9.28 -4.00
CA ARG A 110 -3.92 10.24 -3.08
C ARG A 110 -5.04 11.02 -3.77
N ASP A 111 -4.72 11.60 -4.92
CA ASP A 111 -5.63 12.48 -5.66
C ASP A 111 -6.80 11.66 -6.24
N ARG A 112 -6.55 10.41 -6.68
CA ARG A 112 -7.62 9.50 -7.11
C ARG A 112 -8.57 9.14 -5.97
N PHE A 113 -8.05 8.79 -4.79
CA PHE A 113 -8.88 8.52 -3.61
C PHE A 113 -9.65 9.75 -3.15
N ALA A 114 -9.04 10.94 -3.17
CA ALA A 114 -9.70 12.18 -2.84
C ALA A 114 -10.87 12.48 -3.80
N HIS A 115 -10.69 12.22 -5.09
CA HIS A 115 -11.73 12.44 -6.10
C HIS A 115 -12.95 11.53 -5.93
N VAL A 116 -12.73 10.25 -5.57
CA VAL A 116 -13.80 9.25 -5.46
C VAL A 116 -14.28 9.04 -4.03
N TRP A 117 -13.79 9.82 -3.06
CA TRP A 117 -14.02 9.57 -1.64
C TRP A 117 -15.51 9.51 -1.29
N ASP A 118 -16.28 10.47 -1.79
CA ASP A 118 -17.72 10.55 -1.55
C ASP A 118 -18.57 9.86 -2.64
N SER A 119 -17.93 9.13 -3.55
CA SER A 119 -18.63 8.36 -4.58
C SER A 119 -18.91 6.93 -4.13
N ASP A 120 -20.01 6.36 -4.64
CA ASP A 120 -20.40 4.97 -4.34
C ASP A 120 -19.54 3.94 -5.11
N THR A 121 -18.82 4.41 -6.12
CA THR A 121 -17.91 3.59 -6.92
C THR A 121 -16.49 3.86 -6.47
N GLY A 122 -15.95 2.99 -5.60
CA GLY A 122 -14.57 3.09 -5.12
C GLY A 122 -13.55 3.23 -6.27
N ALA A 123 -12.32 3.60 -5.92
CA ALA A 123 -11.27 3.89 -6.87
C ALA A 123 -10.97 2.69 -7.80
N ARG A 124 -10.74 3.01 -9.07
CA ARG A 124 -10.28 2.07 -10.09
C ARG A 124 -8.89 2.44 -10.57
N PHE A 125 -8.06 1.43 -10.79
CA PHE A 125 -6.68 1.63 -11.20
C PHE A 125 -6.34 0.84 -12.46
N PHE A 126 -5.43 1.40 -13.27
CA PHE A 126 -4.83 0.61 -14.32
C PHE A 126 -3.86 -0.39 -13.68
N MET A 127 -3.86 -1.63 -14.16
CA MET A 127 -2.99 -2.67 -13.60
C MET A 127 -1.51 -2.26 -13.65
N GLN A 128 -1.09 -1.52 -14.68
CA GLN A 128 0.26 -1.00 -14.80
C GLN A 128 0.65 -0.05 -13.66
N GLU A 129 -0.28 0.78 -13.17
CA GLU A 129 -0.08 1.65 -12.01
C GLU A 129 0.08 0.80 -10.74
N LEU A 130 -0.82 -0.16 -10.54
CA LEU A 130 -0.82 -1.03 -9.35
C LEU A 130 0.46 -1.84 -9.23
N MET A 131 0.97 -2.37 -10.34
CA MET A 131 2.22 -3.14 -10.37
C MET A 131 3.45 -2.33 -9.91
N CYS A 132 3.36 -1.00 -9.82
CA CYS A 132 4.42 -0.14 -9.33
C CYS A 132 4.40 0.07 -7.80
N CYS A 133 3.41 -0.48 -7.08
CA CYS A 133 3.25 -0.30 -5.62
C CYS A 133 4.17 -1.19 -4.76
N ASN A 134 4.98 -2.06 -5.37
CA ASN A 134 5.95 -2.86 -4.63
C ASN A 134 7.22 -2.05 -4.28
N ILE A 135 7.95 -2.50 -3.25
CA ILE A 135 9.15 -1.83 -2.73
C ILE A 135 10.24 -1.65 -3.81
N TYR A 136 10.40 -2.62 -4.72
CA TYR A 136 11.43 -2.56 -5.76
C TYR A 136 11.14 -1.47 -6.77
N SER A 137 9.87 -1.36 -7.22
CA SER A 137 9.43 -0.30 -8.12
C SER A 137 9.58 1.08 -7.46
N TRP A 138 9.14 1.25 -6.21
CA TRP A 138 9.31 2.51 -5.48
C TRP A 138 10.79 2.89 -5.30
N ALA A 139 11.67 1.94 -4.97
CA ALA A 139 13.11 2.18 -4.86
C ALA A 139 13.74 2.60 -6.20
N LYS A 140 13.32 2.00 -7.32
CA LYS A 140 13.78 2.38 -8.66
C LYS A 140 13.35 3.80 -9.03
N ILE A 141 12.07 4.13 -8.83
CA ILE A 141 11.53 5.49 -9.06
C ILE A 141 12.32 6.50 -8.22
N SER A 142 12.48 6.21 -6.93
CA SER A 142 13.22 7.06 -5.99
C SER A 142 14.67 7.27 -6.42
N ARG A 143 15.36 6.22 -6.86
CA ARG A 143 16.75 6.31 -7.36
C ARG A 143 16.85 7.23 -8.57
N THR A 144 15.94 7.08 -9.52
CA THR A 144 15.92 7.90 -10.73
C THR A 144 15.68 9.37 -10.39
N LEU A 145 14.72 9.66 -9.51
CA LEU A 145 14.43 11.03 -9.08
C LEU A 145 15.59 11.66 -8.28
N LEU A 146 16.19 10.91 -7.37
CA LEU A 146 17.33 11.37 -6.58
C LEU A 146 18.57 11.64 -7.45
N ARG A 147 18.82 10.80 -8.46
CA ARG A 147 19.88 11.03 -9.44
C ARG A 147 19.59 12.27 -10.27
N TRP A 148 18.37 12.39 -10.80
CA TRP A 148 17.94 13.55 -11.57
C TRP A 148 18.14 14.86 -10.77
N LYS A 149 17.78 14.87 -9.49
CA LYS A 149 18.07 15.98 -8.57
C LYS A 149 19.57 16.22 -8.37
N LYS A 150 20.35 15.16 -8.13
CA LYS A 150 21.81 15.25 -7.92
C LYS A 150 22.53 15.86 -9.12
N ASP A 151 22.06 15.53 -10.32
CA ASP A 151 22.62 16.00 -11.59
C ASP A 151 22.14 17.42 -11.96
N GLY A 152 21.37 18.08 -11.09
CA GLY A 152 20.94 19.47 -11.26
C GLY A 152 19.65 19.65 -12.07
N TYR A 153 18.78 18.63 -12.09
CA TYR A 153 17.54 18.61 -12.86
C TYR A 153 17.75 18.88 -14.37
N PRO A 154 18.63 18.13 -15.06
CA PRO A 154 18.77 18.26 -16.52
C PRO A 154 17.46 17.89 -17.22
N THR A 155 17.30 18.21 -18.51
CA THR A 155 16.10 17.86 -19.28
C THR A 155 15.65 16.42 -19.04
N TRP A 156 14.38 16.23 -18.66
CA TRP A 156 13.84 14.90 -18.36
C TRP A 156 13.89 13.97 -19.57
N SER A 157 14.89 13.09 -19.56
CA SER A 157 15.07 12.03 -20.55
C SER A 157 15.22 10.69 -19.83
N PRO A 158 14.11 10.11 -19.32
CA PRO A 158 14.16 8.79 -18.74
C PRO A 158 14.57 7.81 -19.84
N LYS A 159 15.57 6.99 -19.55
CA LYS A 159 15.98 5.92 -20.46
C LYS A 159 14.78 5.02 -20.78
N ALA A 160 14.76 4.44 -21.99
CA ALA A 160 13.70 3.54 -22.43
C ALA A 160 13.46 2.36 -21.46
N GLU A 161 14.47 1.94 -20.71
CA GLU A 161 14.40 0.93 -19.65
C GLU A 161 13.55 1.34 -18.41
N TYR A 162 12.99 2.55 -18.39
CA TYR A 162 12.18 3.08 -17.28
C TYR A 162 10.68 3.12 -17.57
N ASP A 163 10.14 2.10 -18.23
CA ASP A 163 8.69 1.99 -18.49
C ASP A 163 7.84 2.08 -17.20
N TYR A 164 8.40 1.70 -16.05
CA TYR A 164 7.75 1.87 -14.74
C TYR A 164 7.46 3.34 -14.37
N LEU A 165 8.27 4.30 -14.85
CA LEU A 165 7.99 5.74 -14.65
C LEU A 165 6.76 6.14 -15.47
N LYS A 166 6.72 5.75 -16.74
CA LYS A 166 5.60 6.05 -17.63
C LYS A 166 4.30 5.41 -17.13
N ASN A 167 4.37 4.18 -16.64
CA ASN A 167 3.22 3.48 -16.05
C ASN A 167 2.65 4.20 -14.82
N MET A 168 3.47 4.96 -14.11
CA MET A 168 3.05 5.82 -12.99
C MET A 168 2.68 7.25 -13.43
N GLY A 169 2.56 7.49 -14.74
CA GLY A 169 2.30 8.82 -15.31
C GLY A 169 3.50 9.75 -15.28
N ILE A 170 4.70 9.28 -14.90
CA ILE A 170 5.92 10.08 -14.79
C ILE A 170 6.62 10.15 -16.17
N ALA A 171 6.07 10.96 -17.06
CA ALA A 171 6.57 11.14 -18.43
C ALA A 171 7.32 12.48 -18.65
N SER A 172 7.28 13.39 -17.68
CA SER A 172 7.86 14.73 -17.77
C SER A 172 8.44 15.18 -16.42
N GLU A 173 9.22 16.26 -16.43
CA GLU A 173 9.73 16.93 -15.22
C GLU A 173 8.61 17.27 -14.25
N LYS A 174 7.55 17.88 -14.78
CA LYS A 174 6.36 18.25 -14.02
C LYS A 174 5.74 17.03 -13.35
N ASN A 175 5.50 15.96 -14.11
CA ASN A 175 4.88 14.76 -13.57
C ASN A 175 5.79 14.05 -12.55
N ALA A 176 7.12 14.14 -12.72
CA ALA A 176 8.09 13.57 -11.78
C ALA A 176 8.04 14.23 -10.41
N LEU A 177 7.83 15.55 -10.37
CA LEU A 177 7.66 16.31 -9.13
C LEU A 177 6.25 16.17 -8.56
N ASP A 178 5.23 16.11 -9.41
CA ASP A 178 3.83 16.09 -9.00
C ASP A 178 3.39 14.69 -8.55
N ALA A 179 3.89 13.61 -9.15
CA ALA A 179 3.35 12.26 -8.92
C ALA A 179 3.90 11.57 -7.67
N VAL A 180 5.07 11.98 -7.14
CA VAL A 180 5.73 11.32 -6.00
C VAL A 180 5.77 12.25 -4.80
N GLY A 181 5.04 11.90 -3.75
CA GLY A 181 5.02 12.65 -2.49
C GLY A 181 6.23 12.36 -1.61
N LEU A 182 6.69 11.09 -1.60
CA LEU A 182 7.82 10.64 -0.78
C LEU A 182 8.76 9.72 -1.58
N VAL A 183 10.06 9.99 -1.49
CA VAL A 183 11.11 9.14 -2.08
C VAL A 183 11.79 8.28 -1.02
N TYR A 184 12.18 7.07 -1.41
CA TYR A 184 12.96 6.17 -0.56
C TYR A 184 14.38 6.70 -0.38
N ASN A 185 14.83 6.78 0.88
CA ASN A 185 16.20 7.18 1.19
C ASN A 185 17.16 6.02 0.89
N LEU A 186 17.99 6.19 -0.14
CA LEU A 186 18.93 5.18 -0.61
C LEU A 186 20.31 5.23 0.08
N ASN A 187 20.50 6.11 1.08
CA ASN A 187 21.78 6.27 1.79
C ASN A 187 22.22 5.04 2.61
N PHE A 188 21.44 3.95 2.62
CA PHE A 188 21.74 2.69 3.32
C PHE A 188 22.03 1.51 2.37
N LEU A 189 22.28 1.77 1.08
CA LEU A 189 22.53 0.73 0.07
C LEU A 189 23.82 0.94 -0.75
N PHE A 190 24.78 1.69 -0.21
CA PHE A 190 26.15 1.79 -0.74
C PHE A 190 27.17 1.59 0.38
#